data_AF-A0A6B1G7Y1-F1
#
_entry.id   AF-A0A6B1G7Y1-F1
#
_cell.length_a   1.000
_cell.length_b   1.000
_cell.length_c   1.000
_cell.angle_alpha   90.00
_cell.angle_beta   90.00
_cell.angle_gamma   90.00
#
_symmetry.space_group_name_H-M   'P 1'
#
loop_
_entity.id
_entity.type
_entity.pdbx_description
1 polymer ?
#
loop_
_entity_poly.entity_id
_entity_poly.type
_entity_poly.pdbx_seq_one_letter_code
_entity_poly.pdbx_strand_id
1 'polypeptide(L)'
;MYFEYKGSFKGARPGMRRTDTAKKALLTGFLLRAIGDDTPYYVLTSHLPERGAAQRMIDAAVGAKAVSGVLQMNDPVASQALTERFGPPARPRIGPERTWQPSLPIARRA
;
A
#
# COMPACT_ATOMS: atom_id res chain seq x y z
N MET A 1 -1.67 12.40 -0.01
CA MET A 1 -1.85 11.03 0.52
C MET A 1 -0.97 10.10 -0.28
N TYR A 2 -0.32 9.17 0.39
CA TYR A 2 0.54 8.16 -0.22
C TYR A 2 -0.10 6.78 -0.12
N PHE A 3 0.09 5.98 -1.16
CA PHE A 3 -0.33 4.59 -1.22
C PHE A 3 0.87 3.73 -1.61
N GLU A 4 1.12 2.68 -0.83
CA GLU A 4 2.08 1.66 -1.18
C GLU A 4 1.38 0.33 -1.41
N TYR A 5 1.71 -0.32 -2.51
CA TYR A 5 1.11 -1.60 -2.88
C TYR A 5 2.09 -2.75 -2.71
N LYS A 6 1.70 -3.79 -1.97
CA LYS A 6 2.48 -5.02 -1.77
C LYS A 6 1.67 -6.28 -2.04
N GLY A 7 2.05 -7.02 -3.08
CA GLY A 7 1.45 -8.32 -3.38
C GLY A 7 1.32 -8.53 -4.87
N SER A 8 0.30 -9.28 -5.26
CA SER A 8 -0.09 -9.45 -6.65
C SER A 8 -1.60 -9.43 -6.77
N PHE A 9 -2.11 -8.83 -7.85
CA PHE A 9 -3.54 -8.82 -8.18
C PHE A 9 -3.96 -10.14 -8.86
N LYS A 10 -3.03 -10.83 -9.53
CA LYS A 10 -3.29 -12.05 -10.33
C LYS A 10 -2.31 -13.20 -10.03
N GLY A 11 -1.64 -13.23 -8.88
CA GLY A 11 -0.61 -14.24 -8.62
C GLY A 11 -0.50 -14.64 -7.16
N ALA A 12 0.19 -15.76 -6.92
CA ALA A 12 0.33 -16.41 -5.60
C ALA A 12 1.24 -15.69 -4.60
N ARG A 13 1.67 -14.44 -4.89
CA ARG A 13 2.55 -13.71 -3.98
C ARG A 13 1.75 -13.31 -2.73
N PRO A 14 2.15 -13.78 -1.53
CA PRO A 14 1.30 -13.76 -0.35
C PRO A 14 1.33 -12.39 0.38
N GLY A 15 1.64 -11.30 -0.33
CA GLY A 15 1.64 -9.95 0.23
C GLY A 15 2.40 -9.82 1.55
N MET A 16 1.75 -9.21 2.54
CA MET A 16 2.32 -8.98 3.88
C MET A 16 2.29 -10.20 4.81
N ARG A 17 1.81 -11.37 4.38
CA ARG A 17 2.08 -12.63 5.11
C ARG A 17 3.58 -12.91 5.21
N ARG A 18 4.37 -12.37 4.28
CA ARG A 18 5.84 -12.35 4.37
C ARG A 18 6.32 -11.22 5.27
N THR A 19 7.00 -11.57 6.35
CA THR A 19 7.58 -10.63 7.31
C THR A 19 8.50 -9.59 6.66
N ASP A 20 9.31 -9.97 5.66
CA ASP A 20 10.19 -9.01 4.97
C ASP A 20 9.40 -7.97 4.15
N THR A 21 8.27 -8.38 3.59
CA THR A 21 7.39 -7.50 2.82
C THR A 21 6.68 -6.51 3.74
N ALA A 22 6.22 -6.98 4.91
CA ALA A 22 5.65 -6.12 5.93
C ALA A 22 6.66 -5.06 6.41
N LYS A 23 7.90 -5.46 6.74
CA LYS A 23 8.96 -4.52 7.14
C LYS A 23 9.19 -3.42 6.10
N LYS A 24 9.33 -3.80 4.84
CA LYS A 24 9.58 -2.86 3.73
C LYS A 24 8.45 -1.84 3.58
N ALA A 25 7.20 -2.29 3.63
CA ALA A 25 6.06 -1.39 3.51
C ALA A 25 5.96 -0.44 4.72
N LEU A 26 6.06 -0.98 5.94
CA LEU A 26 5.87 -0.18 7.14
C LEU A 26 7.01 0.83 7.36
N LEU A 27 8.24 0.51 6.95
CA LEU A 27 9.40 1.39 7.10
C LEU A 27 9.17 2.77 6.46
N THR A 28 8.54 2.81 5.28
CA THR A 28 8.23 4.08 4.59
C THR A 28 7.42 5.01 5.51
N GLY A 29 6.39 4.49 6.17
CA GLY A 29 5.55 5.27 7.09
C GLY A 29 6.31 5.83 8.29
N PHE A 30 7.21 5.03 8.87
CA PHE A 30 8.08 5.51 9.96
C PHE A 30 9.06 6.59 9.49
N LEU A 31 9.62 6.45 8.29
CA LEU A 31 10.54 7.44 7.72
C LEU A 31 9.84 8.77 7.41
N LEU A 32 8.62 8.73 6.87
CA LEU A 32 7.81 9.94 6.64
C LEU A 32 7.58 10.71 7.94
N ARG A 33 7.19 10.02 9.01
CA ARG A 33 7.06 10.64 10.33
C ARG A 33 8.37 11.22 10.85
N ALA A 34 9.49 10.51 10.66
CA ALA A 34 10.79 10.94 11.14
C ALA A 34 11.26 12.26 10.49
N ILE A 35 10.79 12.56 9.28
CA ILE A 35 11.08 13.82 8.57
C ILE A 35 9.98 14.88 8.75
N GLY A 36 8.99 14.63 9.61
CA GLY A 36 7.88 15.57 9.86
C GLY A 36 6.83 15.63 8.74
N ASP A 37 6.78 14.62 7.86
CA ASP A 37 5.73 14.51 6.86
C ASP A 37 4.51 13.79 7.44
N ASP A 38 3.46 14.55 7.74
CA ASP A 38 2.19 14.06 8.28
C ASP A 38 1.19 13.64 7.18
N THR A 39 1.61 13.57 5.91
CA THR A 39 0.76 13.11 4.82
C THR A 39 0.25 11.70 5.09
N PRO A 40 -1.08 11.44 5.02
CA PRO A 40 -1.60 10.10 5.26
C PRO A 40 -0.98 9.05 4.34
N TYR A 41 -0.52 7.93 4.91
CA TYR A 41 0.16 6.85 4.20
C TYR A 41 -0.58 5.52 4.42
N TYR A 42 -1.04 4.91 3.33
CA TYR A 42 -1.77 3.64 3.35
C TYR A 42 -0.97 2.54 2.68
N VAL A 43 -1.06 1.32 3.23
CA VAL A 43 -0.52 0.13 2.60
C VAL A 43 -1.67 -0.73 2.08
N LEU A 44 -1.67 -1.03 0.79
CA LEU A 44 -2.58 -1.98 0.17
C LEU A 44 -1.86 -3.31 -0.02
N THR A 45 -2.47 -4.42 0.38
CA THR A 45 -1.84 -5.74 0.23
C THR A 45 -2.80 -6.81 -0.26
N SER A 46 -2.29 -7.81 -0.97
CA SER A 46 -3.12 -8.95 -1.39
C SER A 46 -3.51 -9.86 -0.23
N HIS A 47 -2.65 -10.00 0.79
CA HIS A 47 -2.91 -10.85 1.94
C HIS A 47 -2.30 -10.25 3.21
N LEU A 48 -3.10 -10.19 4.26
CA LEU A 48 -2.66 -9.88 5.61
C LEU A 48 -2.11 -11.13 6.31
N PRO A 49 -1.14 -10.97 7.21
CA PRO A 49 -0.79 -12.02 8.15
C PRO A 49 -1.97 -12.27 9.11
N GLU A 50 -2.17 -13.52 9.53
CA GLU A 50 -3.18 -13.86 10.54
C GLU A 50 -2.59 -13.88 11.96
N ARG A 51 -1.26 -14.02 12.06
CA ARG A 51 -0.52 -14.13 13.32
C ARG A 51 0.98 -13.87 13.12
N GLY A 52 1.71 -13.85 14.23
CA GLY A 52 3.17 -13.80 14.25
C GLY A 52 3.75 -12.39 14.10
N ALA A 53 5.04 -12.32 13.77
CA ALA A 53 5.79 -11.06 13.78
C ALA A 53 5.23 -10.02 12.80
N ALA A 54 4.78 -10.44 11.62
CA ALA A 54 4.19 -9.54 10.62
C ALA A 54 2.94 -8.83 11.16
N GLN A 55 2.03 -9.57 11.81
CA GLN A 55 0.84 -8.99 12.44
C GLN A 55 1.22 -7.99 13.53
N ARG A 56 2.11 -8.38 14.45
CA ARG A 56 2.55 -7.49 15.53
C ARG A 56 3.20 -6.19 15.03
N MET A 57 3.94 -6.24 13.92
CA MET A 57 4.52 -5.04 13.31
C MET A 57 3.46 -4.13 12.71
N ILE A 58 2.42 -4.70 12.09
CA ILE A 58 1.29 -3.92 11.56
C ILE A 58 0.57 -3.20 12.71
N ASP A 59 0.25 -3.94 13.78
CA ASP A 59 -0.42 -3.38 14.96
C ASP A 59 0.41 -2.23 15.58
N ALA A 60 1.73 -2.44 15.71
CA ALA A 60 2.65 -1.42 16.22
C ALA A 60 2.72 -0.18 15.31
N ALA A 61 2.76 -0.37 13.99
CA ALA A 61 2.81 0.74 13.04
C ALA A 61 1.50 1.56 13.03
N VAL A 62 0.35 0.90 13.16
CA VAL A 62 -0.95 1.57 13.30
C VAL A 62 -1.01 2.32 14.63
N GLY A 63 -0.63 1.69 15.74
CA GLY A 63 -0.60 2.32 17.06
C GLY A 63 0.33 3.53 17.14
N ALA A 64 1.50 3.45 16.48
CA ALA A 64 2.44 4.55 16.35
C ALA A 64 2.00 5.63 15.35
N LYS A 65 0.84 5.46 14.69
CA LYS A 65 0.33 6.32 13.61
C LYS A 65 1.35 6.49 12.46
N ALA A 66 2.23 5.50 12.26
CA ALA A 66 3.18 5.44 11.15
C ALA A 66 2.50 5.10 9.83
N VAL A 67 1.37 4.39 9.90
CA VAL A 67 0.50 4.14 8.76
C VAL A 67 -0.92 4.57 9.12
N SER A 68 -1.63 5.18 8.16
CA SER A 68 -3.03 5.54 8.29
C SER A 68 -3.97 4.34 8.12
N GLY A 69 -3.48 3.25 7.53
CA GLY A 69 -4.19 1.99 7.41
C GLY A 69 -3.39 0.96 6.59
N VAL A 70 -3.61 -0.32 6.90
CA VAL A 70 -3.13 -1.46 6.11
C VAL A 70 -4.36 -2.24 5.67
N LEU A 71 -4.58 -2.35 4.37
CA LEU A 71 -5.84 -2.81 3.80
C LEU A 71 -5.58 -4.02 2.90
N GLN A 72 -6.32 -5.09 3.14
CA GLN A 72 -6.32 -6.23 2.23
C GLN A 72 -7.20 -5.92 1.03
N MET A 73 -6.67 -6.14 -0.17
CA MET A 73 -7.45 -6.06 -1.39
C MET A 73 -8.51 -7.17 -1.39
N ASN A 74 -9.70 -6.83 -1.88
CA ASN A 74 -10.87 -7.71 -1.89
C ASN A 74 -11.44 -8.04 -0.51
N ASP A 75 -11.02 -7.36 0.56
CA ASP A 75 -11.76 -7.35 1.81
C ASP A 75 -12.98 -6.42 1.66
N PRO A 76 -14.22 -6.95 1.66
CA PRO A 76 -15.42 -6.13 1.47
C PRO A 76 -15.55 -5.02 2.52
N VAL A 77 -15.10 -5.29 3.75
CA VAL A 77 -15.16 -4.32 4.85
C VAL A 77 -14.19 -3.18 4.59
N ALA A 78 -12.96 -3.50 4.16
CA ALA A 78 -11.98 -2.49 3.77
C ALA A 78 -12.45 -1.66 2.57
N SER A 79 -13.04 -2.31 1.56
CA SER A 79 -13.63 -1.61 0.40
C SER A 79 -14.77 -0.68 0.79
N GLN A 80 -15.64 -1.09 1.71
CA GLN A 80 -16.71 -0.25 2.24
C GLN A 80 -16.15 0.95 3.02
N ALA A 81 -15.23 0.73 3.95
CA ALA A 81 -14.63 1.80 4.75
C ALA A 81 -13.90 2.84 3.88
N LEU A 82 -13.21 2.40 2.82
CA LEU A 82 -12.62 3.30 1.84
C LEU A 82 -13.68 4.09 1.07
N THR A 83 -14.77 3.44 0.67
CA THR A 83 -15.89 4.09 -0.05
C THR A 83 -16.57 5.15 0.81
N GLU A 84 -16.82 4.86 2.08
CA GLU A 84 -17.39 5.81 3.04
C GLU A 84 -16.47 7.02 3.25
N ARG A 85 -15.15 6.78 3.28
CA ARG A 85 -14.16 7.83 3.55
C ARG A 85 -13.81 8.69 2.33
N PHE A 86 -13.76 8.11 1.14
CA PHE A 86 -13.25 8.76 -0.07
C PHE A 86 -14.30 8.91 -1.18
N GLY A 87 -15.50 8.40 -0.96
CA GLY A 87 -16.53 8.28 -1.99
C GLY A 87 -16.38 7.02 -2.85
N PRO A 88 -17.37 6.72 -3.70
CA PRO A 88 -17.31 5.57 -4.59
C PRO A 88 -16.13 5.70 -5.55
N PRO A 89 -15.48 4.57 -5.93
CA PRO A 89 -14.42 4.61 -6.92
C PRO A 89 -14.96 5.23 -8.20
N ALA A 90 -14.29 6.27 -8.70
CA ALA A 90 -14.58 6.79 -10.01
C ALA A 90 -14.51 5.63 -11.00
N ARG A 91 -15.51 5.48 -11.88
CA ARG A 91 -15.46 4.47 -12.95
C ARG A 91 -14.10 4.62 -13.64
N PRO A 92 -13.30 3.55 -13.74
CA PRO A 92 -12.04 3.66 -14.42
C PRO A 92 -12.35 4.16 -15.83
N ARG A 93 -11.76 5.30 -16.21
CA ARG A 93 -11.68 5.67 -17.63
C ARG A 93 -10.71 4.68 -18.25
N ILE A 94 -11.18 3.47 -18.52
CA ILE A 94 -10.51 2.54 -19.42
C ILE A 94 -10.75 3.14 -20.81
N GLY A 95 -9.96 4.15 -21.15
CA GLY A 95 -9.78 4.51 -22.55
C GLY A 95 -9.05 3.37 -23.27
N PRO A 96 -9.13 3.30 -24.61
CA PRO A 96 -8.32 2.34 -25.36
C PRO A 96 -6.85 2.50 -24.95
N GLU A 97 -6.20 1.36 -24.81
CA GLU A 97 -4.91 1.12 -24.17
C GLU A 97 -3.94 2.31 -24.22
N ARG A 98 -3.70 2.96 -23.07
CA ARG A 98 -2.50 3.79 -22.93
C ARG A 98 -1.32 2.85 -22.79
N THR A 99 -0.57 2.66 -23.87
CA THR A 99 0.81 2.20 -23.81
C THR A 99 1.55 3.08 -22.82
N TRP A 100 2.01 2.47 -21.73
CA TRP A 100 2.90 3.14 -20.77
C TRP A 100 4.12 3.64 -21.53
N GLN A 101 4.29 4.97 -21.59
CA GLN A 101 5.52 5.60 -22.09
C GLN A 101 6.31 6.09 -20.87
N PRO A 102 7.53 5.60 -20.62
CA PRO A 102 8.36 6.13 -19.54
C PRO A 102 8.69 7.60 -19.83
N SER A 103 8.25 8.50 -18.96
CA SER A 103 8.45 9.94 -19.08
C SER A 103 9.81 10.43 -18.57
N LEU A 104 10.85 9.58 -18.59
CA LEU A 104 12.19 10.00 -18.20
C LEU A 104 13.21 9.52 -19.25
N PRO A 105 14.02 10.42 -19.82
CA PRO A 105 15.16 10.00 -20.62
C PRO A 105 16.10 9.20 -19.73
N ILE A 106 16.40 7.96 -20.13
CA ILE A 106 17.53 7.21 -19.59
C ILE A 106 18.76 8.05 -19.95
N ALA A 107 19.30 8.76 -18.96
CA ALA A 107 20.60 9.40 -19.10
C ALA A 107 21.62 8.28 -19.35
N ARG A 108 21.98 8.09 -20.63
CA ARG A 108 23.17 7.32 -20.98
C ARG A 108 24.34 8.13 -20.47
N ARG A 109 25.01 7.64 -19.42
CA ARG A 109 26.32 8.15 -19.06
C ARG A 109 27.25 7.87 -20.24
N ALA A 110 27.95 8.92 -20.67
CA ALA A 110 29.09 8.86 -21.57
C ALA A 110 30.24 8.08 -20.93
#